data_AF-A0A4R6LMG2-F1
#
_entry.id   AF-A0A4R6LMG2-F1
#
_cell.length_a   1.000
_cell.length_b   1.000
_cell.length_c   1.000
_cell.angle_alpha   90.00
_cell.angle_beta   90.00
_cell.angle_gamma   90.00
#
_symmetry.space_group_name_H-M   'P 1'
#
loop_
_entity.id
_entity.type
_entity.pdbx_description
1 polymer ?
#
loop_
_entity_poly.entity_id
_entity_poly.type
_entity_poly.pdbx_seq_one_letter_code
_entity_poly.pdbx_strand_id
1 'polypeptide(L)'
;MKNLLFVSIAFLCLKSYAQTQPFPANKVYTNGIMATNKNNIDAQNNYNTWKTNFVEACSNQRYRVKFDNSSQTVSEGIGYGMLLSAYMADRLLFDGLWLYYKDNMNSNKVMNWQINGCSGTIGPNGATDAELDAAFALIVADYQWGSSDAINYKNEAKALITTIKTHEVEANTFVLKPGDQFGGSTITNPSYFSPAYYRAFGTFTNDASFWNSVAAKSYTIINNNLTQNNAVGGLVSDWCTGTGAYSSAAGGYKNGGKTYNYDAARTPWRIAVDYLWYGNADAKIYSKKSSDFVRVNLNGTSNIKDGYNQDGSLIGQWHNSTFVGAFACAAMAGENQAHLNDSYADLNQLNDATSYFNQTLKTLYSLLLTGNFYLPVNATLSTGDFELEKSTVTLYPNPSADKFTVFAPEESVISVISPQGKIISEQKTTTETTELNLANHSSGLYLIKITNDNKSITKKVILK
;
A
#
# COMPACT_ATOMS: atom_id res chain seq x y z
N MET A 1 -48.00 -45.52 14.60
CA MET A 1 -46.74 -45.16 13.93
C MET A 1 -46.73 -43.66 13.69
N LYS A 2 -46.08 -42.89 14.57
CA LYS A 2 -45.87 -41.45 14.40
C LYS A 2 -44.40 -41.26 14.04
N ASN A 3 -44.13 -40.89 12.80
CA ASN A 3 -42.78 -40.62 12.30
C ASN A 3 -42.24 -39.36 12.96
N LEU A 4 -41.20 -39.51 13.78
CA LEU A 4 -40.41 -38.40 14.31
C LEU A 4 -39.43 -37.95 13.22
N LEU A 5 -39.66 -36.78 12.66
CA LEU A 5 -38.75 -36.13 11.72
C LEU A 5 -37.58 -35.53 12.51
N PHE A 6 -36.39 -36.12 12.44
CA PHE A 6 -35.17 -35.52 13.00
C PHE A 6 -34.65 -34.46 12.01
N VAL A 7 -34.91 -33.18 12.29
CA VAL A 7 -34.27 -32.07 11.59
C VAL A 7 -32.88 -31.87 12.17
N SER A 8 -31.85 -32.34 11.47
CA SER A 8 -30.46 -32.05 11.81
C SER A 8 -30.13 -30.62 11.38
N ILE A 9 -30.11 -29.69 12.34
CA ILE A 9 -29.63 -28.32 12.11
C ILE A 9 -28.10 -28.39 12.04
N ALA A 10 -27.56 -28.37 10.81
CA ALA A 10 -26.13 -28.17 10.61
C ALA A 10 -25.79 -26.71 10.98
N PHE A 11 -25.16 -26.52 12.14
CA PHE A 11 -24.52 -25.25 12.47
C PHE A 11 -23.32 -25.04 11.52
N LEU A 12 -23.55 -24.27 10.45
CA LEU A 12 -22.47 -23.66 9.69
C LEU A 12 -21.74 -22.70 10.63
N CYS A 13 -20.66 -23.18 11.25
CA CYS A 13 -19.68 -22.33 11.93
C CYS A 13 -19.00 -21.45 10.88
N LEU A 14 -19.60 -20.29 10.58
CA LEU A 14 -18.90 -19.22 9.88
C LEU A 14 -17.74 -18.80 10.78
N LYS A 15 -16.51 -19.10 10.35
CA LYS A 15 -15.31 -18.53 10.98
C LYS A 15 -15.36 -17.02 10.74
N SER A 16 -15.88 -16.28 11.71
CA SER A 16 -15.74 -14.83 11.75
C SER A 16 -14.31 -14.53 12.19
N TYR A 17 -13.48 -14.06 11.26
CA TYR A 17 -12.16 -13.56 11.61
C TYR A 17 -12.31 -12.17 12.23
N ALA A 18 -11.60 -11.92 13.33
CA ALA A 18 -11.56 -10.58 13.92
C ALA A 18 -11.00 -9.60 12.87
N GLN A 19 -11.67 -8.45 12.74
CA GLN A 19 -11.31 -7.38 11.82
C GLN A 19 -10.96 -6.13 12.63
N THR A 20 -9.78 -5.56 12.40
CA THR A 20 -9.36 -4.34 13.11
C THR A 20 -10.15 -3.11 12.65
N GLN A 21 -10.47 -3.01 11.36
CA GLN A 21 -11.12 -1.84 10.78
C GLN A 21 -12.14 -2.24 9.71
N PRO A 22 -13.36 -2.66 10.09
CA PRO A 22 -14.37 -3.05 9.11
C PRO A 22 -14.79 -1.88 8.21
N PHE A 23 -15.29 -2.20 7.02
CA PHE A 23 -15.94 -1.22 6.16
C PHE A 23 -17.34 -0.84 6.72
N PRO A 24 -17.76 0.44 6.66
CA PRO A 24 -16.96 1.60 6.23
C PRO A 24 -16.04 2.11 7.34
N ALA A 25 -14.80 2.44 6.98
CA ALA A 25 -13.81 2.99 7.90
C ALA A 25 -14.06 4.47 8.23
N ASN A 26 -14.66 5.24 7.31
CA ASN A 26 -15.05 6.65 7.51
C ASN A 26 -13.93 7.55 8.06
N LYS A 27 -12.70 7.37 7.59
CA LYS A 27 -11.59 8.20 8.03
C LYS A 27 -11.74 9.61 7.46
N VAL A 28 -11.55 10.58 8.34
CA VAL A 28 -11.35 11.98 7.95
C VAL A 28 -9.85 12.18 7.80
N TYR A 29 -9.39 12.49 6.59
CA TYR A 29 -7.97 12.80 6.37
C TYR A 29 -7.62 14.11 7.06
N THR A 30 -6.47 14.12 7.74
CA THR A 30 -5.98 15.31 8.44
C THR A 30 -5.54 16.42 7.49
N ASN A 31 -5.20 16.04 6.25
CA ASN A 31 -4.79 16.96 5.20
C ASN A 31 -5.84 16.97 4.08
N GLY A 32 -6.07 18.15 3.49
CA GLY A 32 -7.01 18.33 2.38
C GLY A 32 -8.47 18.48 2.82
N ILE A 33 -9.36 18.40 1.82
CA ILE A 33 -10.80 18.48 1.97
C ILE A 33 -11.46 17.20 1.48
N MET A 34 -12.66 16.91 1.97
CA MET A 34 -13.47 15.79 1.50
C MET A 34 -14.80 16.31 0.97
N ALA A 35 -15.37 15.60 0.00
CA ALA A 35 -16.70 15.93 -0.50
C ALA A 35 -17.73 15.92 0.65
N THR A 36 -18.60 16.92 0.72
CA THR A 36 -19.65 17.01 1.74
C THR A 36 -20.84 16.11 1.41
N ASN A 37 -21.02 15.78 0.13
CA ASN A 37 -22.02 14.85 -0.40
C ASN A 37 -21.52 13.40 -0.51
N LYS A 38 -20.35 13.07 0.08
CA LYS A 38 -19.81 11.70 0.06
C LYS A 38 -20.75 10.71 0.76
N ASN A 39 -20.84 9.49 0.24
CA ASN A 39 -21.68 8.44 0.78
C ASN A 39 -21.01 7.06 0.64
N ASN A 40 -20.87 6.33 1.75
CA ASN A 40 -20.26 5.00 1.74
C ASN A 40 -21.07 3.97 0.93
N ILE A 41 -22.38 4.20 0.77
CA ILE A 41 -23.22 3.34 -0.07
C ILE A 41 -22.74 3.38 -1.54
N ASP A 42 -22.27 4.53 -2.03
CA ASP A 42 -21.73 4.65 -3.38
C ASP A 42 -20.48 3.78 -3.54
N ALA A 43 -19.55 3.83 -2.58
CA ALA A 43 -18.34 3.00 -2.58
C ALA A 43 -18.67 1.49 -2.46
N GLN A 44 -19.62 1.12 -1.59
CA GLN A 44 -20.08 -0.26 -1.45
C GLN A 44 -20.72 -0.78 -2.74
N ASN A 45 -21.55 0.02 -3.40
CA ASN A 45 -22.19 -0.34 -4.67
C ASN A 45 -21.14 -0.53 -5.77
N ASN A 46 -20.18 0.38 -5.89
CA ASN A 46 -19.07 0.25 -6.85
C ASN A 46 -18.27 -1.04 -6.62
N TYR A 47 -17.98 -1.40 -5.36
CA TYR A 47 -17.31 -2.66 -5.04
C TYR A 47 -18.16 -3.88 -5.43
N ASN A 48 -19.45 -3.86 -5.13
CA ASN A 48 -20.35 -4.97 -5.47
C ASN A 48 -20.45 -5.16 -7.00
N THR A 49 -20.57 -4.07 -7.75
CA THR A 49 -20.55 -4.09 -9.23
C THR A 49 -19.22 -4.63 -9.74
N TRP A 50 -18.10 -4.11 -9.25
CA TRP A 50 -16.77 -4.58 -9.64
C TRP A 50 -16.58 -6.08 -9.36
N LYS A 51 -16.89 -6.51 -8.13
CA LYS A 51 -16.74 -7.91 -7.71
C LYS A 51 -17.59 -8.84 -8.56
N THR A 52 -18.84 -8.47 -8.83
CA THR A 52 -19.76 -9.25 -9.66
C THR A 52 -19.25 -9.39 -11.09
N ASN A 53 -18.75 -8.30 -11.67
CA ASN A 53 -18.43 -8.27 -13.10
C ASN A 53 -17.02 -8.79 -13.41
N PHE A 54 -16.05 -8.61 -12.52
CA PHE A 54 -14.64 -8.87 -12.82
C PHE A 54 -13.99 -9.97 -12.00
N VAL A 55 -14.49 -10.33 -10.82
CA VAL A 55 -13.89 -11.42 -10.05
C VAL A 55 -14.36 -12.77 -10.59
N GLU A 56 -13.41 -13.68 -10.81
CA GLU A 56 -13.68 -15.06 -11.20
C GLU A 56 -12.95 -16.02 -10.27
N ALA A 57 -13.65 -17.07 -9.83
CA ALA A 57 -13.07 -18.13 -9.01
C ALA A 57 -12.25 -19.09 -9.87
N CYS A 58 -11.06 -19.43 -9.37
CA CYS A 58 -10.19 -20.47 -9.88
C CYS A 58 -10.18 -21.69 -8.93
N SER A 59 -9.45 -22.74 -9.29
CA SER A 59 -9.30 -23.92 -8.43
C SER A 59 -8.60 -23.57 -7.11
N ASN A 60 -8.77 -24.41 -6.08
CA ASN A 60 -8.09 -24.29 -4.80
C ASN A 60 -8.28 -22.93 -4.10
N GLN A 61 -9.46 -22.31 -4.20
CA GLN A 61 -9.77 -21.00 -3.59
C GLN A 61 -8.86 -19.87 -4.08
N ARG A 62 -8.34 -19.96 -5.31
CA ARG A 62 -7.73 -18.83 -5.99
C ARG A 62 -8.82 -17.99 -6.61
N TYR A 63 -8.59 -16.69 -6.71
CA TYR A 63 -9.45 -15.79 -7.48
C TYR A 63 -8.57 -15.01 -8.46
N ARG A 64 -9.15 -14.65 -9.59
CA ARG A 64 -8.53 -13.73 -10.55
C ARG A 64 -9.45 -12.55 -10.84
N VAL A 65 -8.88 -11.50 -11.43
CA VAL A 65 -9.62 -10.36 -11.94
C VAL A 65 -9.59 -10.39 -13.46
N LYS A 66 -10.77 -10.48 -14.09
CA LYS A 66 -10.93 -10.45 -15.55
C LYS A 66 -10.51 -9.09 -16.10
N PHE A 67 -9.65 -9.12 -17.11
CA PHE A 67 -9.23 -7.94 -17.86
C PHE A 67 -10.26 -7.58 -18.95
N ASP A 68 -9.99 -6.56 -19.78
CA ASP A 68 -10.85 -6.17 -20.91
C ASP A 68 -11.09 -7.35 -21.86
N ASN A 69 -10.05 -8.13 -22.14
CA ASN A 69 -10.24 -9.50 -22.62
C ASN A 69 -10.54 -10.39 -21.40
N SER A 70 -11.80 -10.81 -21.27
CA SER A 70 -12.29 -11.55 -20.09
C SER A 70 -11.62 -12.91 -19.88
N SER A 71 -11.01 -13.49 -20.92
CA SER A 71 -10.20 -14.71 -20.82
C SER A 71 -8.81 -14.47 -20.22
N GLN A 72 -8.43 -13.22 -19.97
CA GLN A 72 -7.11 -12.83 -19.49
C GLN A 72 -7.19 -12.11 -18.15
N THR A 73 -6.05 -12.05 -17.48
CA THR A 73 -5.83 -11.31 -16.24
C THR A 73 -4.48 -10.62 -16.33
N VAL A 74 -4.40 -9.38 -15.88
CA VAL A 74 -3.14 -8.65 -15.74
C VAL A 74 -2.77 -8.49 -14.26
N SER A 75 -1.47 -8.42 -13.95
CA SER A 75 -0.99 -8.24 -12.57
C SER A 75 -1.56 -6.97 -11.94
N GLU A 76 -1.73 -5.89 -12.73
CA GLU A 76 -2.38 -4.64 -12.32
C GLU A 76 -3.77 -4.90 -11.70
N GLY A 77 -4.60 -5.72 -12.37
CA GLY A 77 -5.93 -6.07 -11.88
C GLY A 77 -5.90 -6.88 -10.58
N ILE A 78 -4.87 -7.70 -10.38
CA ILE A 78 -4.66 -8.42 -9.12
C ILE A 78 -4.27 -7.45 -8.01
N GLY A 79 -3.33 -6.52 -8.25
CA GLY A 79 -2.96 -5.47 -7.30
C GLY A 79 -4.17 -4.62 -6.88
N TYR A 80 -4.96 -4.14 -7.85
CA TYR A 80 -6.21 -3.43 -7.58
C TYR A 80 -7.21 -4.26 -6.79
N GLY A 81 -7.42 -5.52 -7.17
CA GLY A 81 -8.34 -6.42 -6.47
C GLY A 81 -7.92 -6.68 -5.03
N MET A 82 -6.62 -6.79 -4.77
CA MET A 82 -6.08 -6.93 -3.41
C MET A 82 -6.34 -5.68 -2.58
N LEU A 83 -6.10 -4.48 -3.13
CA LEU A 83 -6.44 -3.23 -2.44
C LEU A 83 -7.93 -3.15 -2.10
N LEU A 84 -8.79 -3.38 -3.11
CA LEU A 84 -10.25 -3.32 -2.96
C LEU A 84 -10.74 -4.31 -1.89
N SER A 85 -10.32 -5.57 -1.96
CA SER A 85 -10.74 -6.60 -1.01
C SER A 85 -10.22 -6.34 0.41
N ALA A 86 -8.98 -5.85 0.58
CA ALA A 86 -8.45 -5.49 1.89
C ALA A 86 -9.25 -4.37 2.56
N TYR A 87 -9.53 -3.28 1.84
CA TYR A 87 -10.29 -2.14 2.38
C TYR A 87 -11.78 -2.43 2.58
N MET A 88 -12.35 -3.35 1.80
CA MET A 88 -13.72 -3.85 1.99
C MET A 88 -13.82 -4.97 3.03
N ALA A 89 -12.70 -5.31 3.68
CA ALA A 89 -12.59 -6.37 4.67
C ALA A 89 -13.05 -7.76 4.17
N ASP A 90 -12.83 -8.04 2.88
CA ASP A 90 -13.18 -9.28 2.18
C ASP A 90 -11.99 -10.25 2.13
N ARG A 91 -11.72 -10.88 3.26
CA ARG A 91 -10.54 -11.72 3.46
C ARG A 91 -10.46 -12.91 2.49
N LEU A 92 -11.59 -13.56 2.21
CA LEU A 92 -11.61 -14.73 1.33
C LEU A 92 -11.14 -14.37 -0.08
N LEU A 93 -11.63 -13.26 -0.61
CA LEU A 93 -11.19 -12.76 -1.90
C LEU A 93 -9.72 -12.34 -1.85
N PHE A 94 -9.31 -11.60 -0.81
CA PHE A 94 -7.93 -11.14 -0.64
C PHE A 94 -6.93 -12.30 -0.66
N ASP A 95 -7.15 -13.30 0.20
CA ASP A 95 -6.26 -14.45 0.35
C ASP A 95 -6.14 -15.22 -0.97
N GLY A 96 -7.25 -15.41 -1.68
CA GLY A 96 -7.23 -16.12 -2.96
C GLY A 96 -6.63 -15.32 -4.12
N LEU A 97 -6.72 -13.98 -4.12
CA LEU A 97 -6.00 -13.11 -5.06
C LEU A 97 -4.48 -13.14 -4.79
N TRP A 98 -4.07 -13.12 -3.52
CA TRP A 98 -2.64 -13.23 -3.17
C TRP A 98 -2.06 -14.60 -3.56
N LEU A 99 -2.81 -15.68 -3.32
CA LEU A 99 -2.37 -17.01 -3.75
C LEU A 99 -2.28 -17.10 -5.28
N TYR A 100 -3.21 -16.49 -6.02
CA TYR A 100 -3.13 -16.39 -7.47
C TYR A 100 -1.91 -15.58 -7.93
N TYR A 101 -1.60 -14.46 -7.26
CA TYR A 101 -0.39 -13.67 -7.51
C TYR A 101 0.87 -14.54 -7.39
N LYS A 102 0.98 -15.29 -6.27
CA LYS A 102 2.13 -16.19 -6.01
C LYS A 102 2.25 -17.33 -7.02
N ASP A 103 1.12 -17.92 -7.42
CA ASP A 103 1.09 -19.02 -8.40
C ASP A 103 1.61 -18.57 -9.80
N ASN A 104 1.64 -17.25 -10.06
CA ASN A 104 2.02 -16.66 -11.35
C ASN A 104 3.29 -15.79 -11.29
N MET A 105 4.10 -15.90 -10.23
CA MET A 105 5.38 -15.18 -10.11
C MET A 105 6.44 -15.67 -11.10
N ASN A 106 7.31 -14.77 -11.53
CA ASN A 106 8.55 -15.08 -12.24
C ASN A 106 9.70 -15.45 -11.26
N SER A 107 10.91 -15.62 -11.79
CA SER A 107 12.10 -15.98 -10.99
C SER A 107 12.51 -14.90 -9.98
N ASN A 108 12.26 -13.62 -10.27
CA ASN A 108 12.49 -12.49 -9.36
C ASN A 108 11.39 -12.31 -8.31
N LYS A 109 10.38 -13.19 -8.28
CA LYS A 109 9.26 -13.13 -7.32
C LYS A 109 8.34 -11.93 -7.50
N VAL A 110 8.27 -11.37 -8.71
CA VAL A 110 7.19 -10.47 -9.14
C VAL A 110 6.21 -11.23 -10.03
N MET A 111 4.95 -10.82 -10.09
CA MET A 111 3.95 -11.52 -10.90
C MET A 111 4.16 -11.26 -12.39
N ASN A 112 4.08 -12.29 -13.23
CA ASN A 112 4.07 -12.07 -14.67
C ASN A 112 2.85 -11.23 -15.08
N TRP A 113 3.08 -10.16 -15.85
CA TRP A 113 2.10 -9.10 -16.01
C TRP A 113 0.82 -9.51 -16.75
N GLN A 114 0.83 -10.63 -17.49
CA GLN A 114 -0.36 -11.12 -18.19
C GLN A 114 -0.49 -12.65 -18.19
N ILE A 115 -1.66 -13.12 -17.75
CA ILE A 115 -2.01 -14.55 -17.58
C ILE A 115 -3.27 -14.88 -18.38
N ASN A 116 -3.31 -16.08 -18.96
CA ASN A 116 -4.45 -16.61 -19.71
C ASN A 116 -5.52 -17.22 -18.78
N GLY A 117 -6.18 -16.37 -17.99
CA GLY A 117 -7.25 -16.78 -17.11
C GLY A 117 -6.70 -17.31 -15.79
N CYS A 118 -7.03 -18.55 -15.40
CA CYS A 118 -6.58 -19.10 -14.12
C CYS A 118 -5.10 -19.54 -14.09
N SER A 119 -4.47 -19.74 -15.25
CA SER A 119 -3.05 -20.10 -15.37
C SER A 119 -2.52 -19.86 -16.79
N GLY A 120 -1.22 -20.02 -16.99
CA GLY A 120 -0.58 -19.90 -18.31
C GLY A 120 -0.15 -18.46 -18.60
N THR A 121 1.13 -18.20 -18.36
CA THR A 121 1.75 -16.90 -18.65
C THR A 121 1.77 -16.63 -20.16
N ILE A 122 1.26 -15.45 -20.55
CA ILE A 122 1.30 -14.95 -21.94
C ILE A 122 2.06 -13.63 -22.06
N GLY A 123 2.17 -12.87 -20.97
CA GLY A 123 3.03 -11.70 -20.83
C GLY A 123 4.00 -11.93 -19.67
N PRO A 124 5.27 -12.29 -19.93
CA PRO A 124 6.24 -12.55 -18.87
C PRO A 124 6.75 -11.25 -18.25
N ASN A 125 7.32 -11.35 -17.05
CA ASN A 125 7.93 -10.27 -16.26
C ASN A 125 6.93 -9.37 -15.52
N GLY A 126 7.42 -8.66 -14.50
CA GLY A 126 6.62 -7.78 -13.64
C GLY A 126 6.24 -6.46 -14.29
N ALA A 127 5.23 -5.83 -13.70
CA ALA A 127 4.78 -4.49 -14.02
C ALA A 127 4.63 -3.75 -12.68
N THR A 128 5.54 -2.82 -12.43
CA THR A 128 5.86 -2.36 -11.06
C THR A 128 4.68 -1.73 -10.33
N ASP A 129 3.70 -1.14 -11.03
CA ASP A 129 2.47 -0.67 -10.40
C ASP A 129 1.70 -1.78 -9.68
N ALA A 130 1.62 -2.97 -10.26
CA ALA A 130 0.99 -4.12 -9.65
C ALA A 130 1.69 -4.57 -8.36
N GLU A 131 3.02 -4.63 -8.38
CA GLU A 131 3.84 -4.99 -7.22
C GLU A 131 3.67 -3.97 -6.08
N LEU A 132 3.64 -2.66 -6.40
CA LEU A 132 3.40 -1.60 -5.43
C LEU A 132 2.01 -1.73 -4.78
N ASP A 133 0.98 -1.99 -5.58
CA ASP A 133 -0.39 -2.16 -5.07
C ASP A 133 -0.54 -3.41 -4.22
N ALA A 134 0.01 -4.55 -4.67
CA ALA A 134 -0.04 -5.81 -3.92
C ALA A 134 0.73 -5.70 -2.59
N ALA A 135 1.92 -5.10 -2.59
CA ALA A 135 2.72 -4.89 -1.38
C ALA A 135 1.98 -4.00 -0.37
N PHE A 136 1.38 -2.91 -0.83
CA PHE A 136 0.62 -2.04 0.06
C PHE A 136 -0.68 -2.72 0.56
N ALA A 137 -1.37 -3.48 -0.29
CA ALA A 137 -2.54 -4.25 0.12
C ALA A 137 -2.22 -5.30 1.20
N LEU A 138 -1.03 -5.92 1.16
CA LEU A 138 -0.56 -6.82 2.22
C LEU A 138 -0.31 -6.10 3.56
N ILE A 139 0.15 -4.84 3.54
CA ILE A 139 0.24 -4.01 4.75
C ILE A 139 -1.16 -3.76 5.32
N VAL A 140 -2.15 -3.44 4.46
CA VAL A 140 -3.55 -3.27 4.89
C VAL A 140 -4.10 -4.57 5.46
N ALA A 141 -3.81 -5.72 4.85
CA ALA A 141 -4.23 -7.04 5.33
C ALA A 141 -3.62 -7.41 6.69
N ASP A 142 -2.32 -7.14 6.91
CA ASP A 142 -1.68 -7.33 8.22
C ASP A 142 -2.39 -6.49 9.30
N TYR A 143 -2.74 -5.25 8.98
CA TYR A 143 -3.52 -4.42 9.90
C TYR A 143 -4.93 -4.96 10.12
N GLN A 144 -5.59 -5.41 9.06
CA GLN A 144 -6.99 -5.84 9.10
C GLN A 144 -7.19 -7.13 9.88
N TRP A 145 -6.29 -8.11 9.70
CA TRP A 145 -6.48 -9.48 10.16
C TRP A 145 -5.31 -10.04 10.99
N GLY A 146 -4.18 -9.32 11.08
CA GLY A 146 -2.96 -9.82 11.71
C GLY A 146 -2.26 -10.90 10.86
N SER A 147 -1.09 -11.35 11.32
CA SER A 147 -0.20 -12.26 10.55
C SER A 147 0.08 -13.60 11.24
N SER A 148 -0.85 -14.08 12.07
CA SER A 148 -0.71 -15.35 12.81
C SER A 148 -1.31 -16.57 12.11
N ASP A 149 -2.01 -16.37 11.00
CA ASP A 149 -2.71 -17.43 10.27
C ASP A 149 -1.84 -18.02 9.13
N ALA A 150 -2.45 -18.81 8.24
CA ALA A 150 -1.77 -19.51 7.15
C ALA A 150 -1.01 -18.58 6.17
N ILE A 151 -1.48 -17.34 5.98
CA ILE A 151 -0.77 -16.30 5.24
C ILE A 151 -0.26 -15.29 6.27
N ASN A 152 1.05 -15.16 6.35
CA ASN A 152 1.69 -14.13 7.17
C ASN A 152 1.84 -12.86 6.33
N TYR A 153 0.80 -12.02 6.30
CA TYR A 153 0.75 -10.82 5.44
C TYR A 153 1.94 -9.88 5.67
N LYS A 154 2.42 -9.77 6.91
CA LYS A 154 3.58 -8.96 7.28
C LYS A 154 4.85 -9.44 6.58
N ASN A 155 5.13 -10.73 6.62
CA ASN A 155 6.31 -11.31 5.98
C ASN A 155 6.19 -11.26 4.46
N GLU A 156 5.00 -11.52 3.92
CA GLU A 156 4.73 -11.42 2.49
C GLU A 156 4.92 -9.98 1.98
N ALA A 157 4.43 -8.97 2.72
CA ALA A 157 4.66 -7.56 2.43
C ALA A 157 6.16 -7.21 2.47
N LYS A 158 6.88 -7.57 3.54
CA LYS A 158 8.32 -7.30 3.66
C LYS A 158 9.13 -7.94 2.52
N ALA A 159 8.77 -9.17 2.14
CA ALA A 159 9.41 -9.87 1.03
C ALA A 159 9.17 -9.14 -0.29
N LEU A 160 7.92 -8.80 -0.61
CA LEU A 160 7.60 -8.11 -1.86
C LEU A 160 8.20 -6.70 -1.93
N ILE A 161 8.18 -5.93 -0.84
CA ILE A 161 8.85 -4.62 -0.76
C ILE A 161 10.36 -4.74 -1.02
N THR A 162 10.99 -5.79 -0.49
CA THR A 162 12.42 -6.07 -0.74
C THR A 162 12.66 -6.42 -2.21
N THR A 163 11.78 -7.20 -2.82
CA THR A 163 11.81 -7.52 -4.26
C THR A 163 11.70 -6.25 -5.12
N ILE A 164 10.74 -5.37 -4.84
CA ILE A 164 10.56 -4.09 -5.55
C ILE A 164 11.84 -3.26 -5.45
N LYS A 165 12.38 -3.07 -4.23
CA LYS A 165 13.63 -2.34 -4.02
C LYS A 165 14.79 -2.91 -4.84
N THR A 166 14.88 -4.24 -4.94
CA THR A 166 16.01 -4.93 -5.58
C THR A 166 15.92 -4.90 -7.10
N HIS A 167 14.71 -5.11 -7.65
CA HIS A 167 14.52 -5.38 -9.06
C HIS A 167 13.80 -4.26 -9.83
N GLU A 168 13.06 -3.39 -9.14
CA GLU A 168 12.14 -2.42 -9.76
C GLU A 168 12.48 -0.97 -9.40
N VAL A 169 13.54 -0.73 -8.63
CA VAL A 169 14.14 0.58 -8.43
C VAL A 169 15.53 0.57 -9.05
N GLU A 170 15.81 1.52 -9.95
CA GLU A 170 17.12 1.65 -10.55
C GLU A 170 18.15 2.10 -9.49
N ALA A 171 19.20 1.29 -9.34
CA ALA A 171 20.26 1.54 -8.37
C ALA A 171 20.94 2.90 -8.60
N ASN A 172 21.28 3.59 -7.50
CA ASN A 172 21.97 4.88 -7.46
C ASN A 172 21.18 6.10 -7.99
N THR A 173 20.14 5.90 -8.80
CA THR A 173 19.31 7.00 -9.33
C THR A 173 17.96 7.12 -8.65
N PHE A 174 17.51 6.04 -7.98
CA PHE A 174 16.21 5.89 -7.34
C PHE A 174 15.03 6.03 -8.32
N VAL A 175 15.27 5.93 -9.63
CA VAL A 175 14.20 5.96 -10.63
C VAL A 175 13.41 4.66 -10.53
N LEU A 176 12.11 4.76 -10.33
CA LEU A 176 11.23 3.59 -10.41
C LEU A 176 11.26 3.05 -11.84
N LYS A 177 11.57 1.76 -11.97
CA LYS A 177 11.46 1.04 -13.23
C LYS A 177 9.98 0.70 -13.48
N PRO A 178 9.57 0.55 -14.74
CA PRO A 178 8.23 0.08 -15.07
C PRO A 178 8.02 -1.43 -14.91
N GLY A 179 9.11 -2.19 -14.74
CA GLY A 179 9.07 -3.62 -14.45
C GLY A 179 10.45 -4.15 -14.06
N ASP A 180 10.51 -5.39 -13.61
CA ASP A 180 11.75 -5.99 -13.11
C ASP A 180 12.84 -6.17 -14.18
N GLN A 181 12.47 -6.33 -15.45
CA GLN A 181 13.41 -6.59 -16.55
C GLN A 181 13.83 -5.37 -17.38
N PHE A 182 13.22 -4.19 -17.22
CA PHE A 182 13.46 -3.06 -18.12
C PHE A 182 13.23 -1.67 -17.49
N GLY A 183 13.60 -0.63 -18.23
CA GLY A 183 13.35 0.78 -17.91
C GLY A 183 14.31 1.39 -16.90
N GLY A 184 13.82 2.32 -16.06
CA GLY A 184 14.65 3.15 -15.20
C GLY A 184 14.87 4.53 -15.84
N SER A 185 16.11 5.03 -15.84
CA SER A 185 16.40 6.36 -16.37
C SER A 185 16.09 6.52 -17.86
N THR A 186 16.05 5.44 -18.64
CA THR A 186 15.73 5.47 -20.08
C THR A 186 14.23 5.51 -20.37
N ILE A 187 13.40 4.89 -19.52
CA ILE A 187 11.95 4.89 -19.62
C ILE A 187 11.31 4.51 -18.27
N THR A 188 10.37 5.33 -17.84
CA THR A 188 9.56 5.17 -16.63
C THR A 188 8.15 5.72 -16.88
N ASN A 189 7.21 5.39 -16.00
CA ASN A 189 5.80 5.74 -16.15
C ASN A 189 5.34 6.56 -14.92
N PRO A 190 4.98 7.84 -15.07
CA PRO A 190 4.50 8.68 -13.97
C PRO A 190 3.29 8.12 -13.22
N SER A 191 2.44 7.34 -13.87
CA SER A 191 1.26 6.76 -13.24
C SER A 191 1.57 5.65 -12.23
N TYR A 192 2.81 5.12 -12.25
CA TYR A 192 3.28 4.12 -11.31
C TYR A 192 3.86 4.76 -10.05
N PHE A 193 4.07 6.08 -10.06
CA PHE A 193 4.65 6.78 -8.93
C PHE A 193 3.64 6.89 -7.79
N SER A 194 3.91 6.15 -6.72
CA SER A 194 3.10 6.10 -5.49
C SER A 194 3.91 6.55 -4.25
N PRO A 195 4.30 7.84 -4.14
CA PRO A 195 5.12 8.35 -3.03
C PRO A 195 4.60 7.99 -1.64
N ALA A 196 3.28 8.00 -1.45
CA ALA A 196 2.63 7.60 -0.21
C ALA A 196 2.97 6.14 0.18
N TYR A 197 3.00 5.23 -0.79
CA TYR A 197 3.31 3.83 -0.56
C TYR A 197 4.78 3.66 -0.25
N TYR A 198 5.67 4.40 -0.92
CA TYR A 198 7.10 4.38 -0.59
C TYR A 198 7.33 4.79 0.87
N ARG A 199 6.68 5.86 1.35
CA ARG A 199 6.77 6.27 2.77
C ARG A 199 6.23 5.20 3.71
N ALA A 200 5.11 4.57 3.36
CA ALA A 200 4.57 3.45 4.12
C ALA A 200 5.55 2.27 4.15
N PHE A 201 6.17 1.91 3.01
CA PHE A 201 7.16 0.85 2.91
C PHE A 201 8.40 1.16 3.75
N GLY A 202 8.91 2.39 3.68
CA GLY A 202 10.04 2.84 4.49
C GLY A 202 9.78 2.75 5.98
N THR A 203 8.55 3.02 6.42
CA THR A 203 8.16 2.87 7.82
C THR A 203 8.02 1.39 8.19
N PHE A 204 7.35 0.60 7.34
CA PHE A 204 7.06 -0.82 7.56
C PHE A 204 8.31 -1.72 7.55
N THR A 205 9.33 -1.32 6.80
CA THR A 205 10.60 -2.06 6.66
C THR A 205 11.78 -1.43 7.39
N ASN A 206 11.55 -0.31 8.10
CA ASN A 206 12.60 0.49 8.74
C ASN A 206 13.70 0.94 7.76
N ASP A 207 13.30 1.36 6.57
CA ASP A 207 14.18 1.84 5.49
C ASP A 207 13.67 3.17 4.91
N ALA A 208 13.27 4.08 5.81
CA ALA A 208 12.68 5.36 5.44
C ALA A 208 13.59 6.19 4.51
N SER A 209 14.91 6.15 4.71
CA SER A 209 15.86 6.91 3.89
C SER A 209 15.82 6.51 2.42
N PHE A 210 15.85 5.21 2.13
CA PHE A 210 15.81 4.71 0.76
C PHE A 210 14.49 5.08 0.09
N TRP A 211 13.37 4.75 0.71
CA TRP A 211 12.06 4.96 0.11
C TRP A 211 11.68 6.45 -0.01
N ASN A 212 12.13 7.30 0.91
CA ASN A 212 12.00 8.75 0.75
C ASN A 212 12.82 9.27 -0.44
N SER A 213 13.95 8.65 -0.78
CA SER A 213 14.74 9.00 -1.96
C SER A 213 14.01 8.63 -3.25
N VAL A 214 13.33 7.48 -3.29
CA VAL A 214 12.45 7.09 -4.40
C VAL A 214 11.28 8.07 -4.55
N ALA A 215 10.60 8.43 -3.45
CA ALA A 215 9.53 9.43 -3.47
C ALA A 215 10.01 10.79 -3.99
N ALA A 216 11.14 11.30 -3.50
CA ALA A 216 11.71 12.56 -3.94
C ALA A 216 12.10 12.52 -5.43
N LYS A 217 12.62 11.38 -5.90
CA LYS A 217 12.95 11.20 -7.32
C LYS A 217 11.70 11.20 -8.20
N SER A 218 10.61 10.57 -7.76
CA SER A 218 9.31 10.62 -8.47
C SER A 218 8.80 12.05 -8.64
N TYR A 219 8.82 12.88 -7.58
CA TYR A 219 8.43 14.30 -7.70
C TYR A 219 9.34 15.09 -8.61
N THR A 220 10.66 14.83 -8.56
CA THR A 220 11.62 15.45 -9.49
C THR A 220 11.26 15.15 -10.95
N ILE A 221 10.97 13.89 -11.26
CA ILE A 221 10.60 13.46 -12.62
C ILE A 221 9.27 14.09 -13.04
N ILE A 222 8.25 14.07 -12.19
CA ILE A 222 6.94 14.70 -12.47
C ILE A 222 7.12 16.19 -12.77
N ASN A 223 7.82 16.93 -11.91
CA ASN A 223 8.01 18.37 -12.07
C ASN A 223 8.80 18.69 -13.35
N ASN A 224 9.81 17.90 -13.67
CA ASN A 224 10.55 18.06 -14.91
C ASN A 224 9.71 17.70 -16.14
N ASN A 225 8.90 16.65 -16.09
CA ASN A 225 8.01 16.26 -17.18
C ASN A 225 7.02 17.38 -17.50
N LEU A 226 6.46 18.01 -16.47
CA LEU A 226 5.57 19.15 -16.66
C LEU A 226 6.32 20.36 -17.24
N THR A 227 7.50 20.67 -16.71
CA THR A 227 8.23 21.90 -17.09
C THR A 227 8.88 21.79 -18.46
N GLN A 228 9.60 20.71 -18.74
CA GLN A 228 10.36 20.54 -19.99
C GLN A 228 9.45 20.33 -21.20
N ASN A 229 8.28 19.71 -21.00
CA ASN A 229 7.33 19.44 -22.08
C ASN A 229 6.24 20.52 -22.18
N ASN A 230 6.38 21.66 -21.47
CA ASN A 230 5.42 22.76 -21.43
C ASN A 230 3.99 22.31 -21.10
N ALA A 231 3.85 21.38 -20.16
CA ALA A 231 2.56 20.82 -19.81
C ALA A 231 1.72 21.78 -18.97
N VAL A 232 0.41 21.81 -19.21
CA VAL A 232 -0.56 22.52 -18.39
C VAL A 232 -1.19 21.56 -17.38
N GLY A 233 -1.76 22.09 -16.29
CA GLY A 233 -2.76 21.36 -15.53
C GLY A 233 -2.34 20.05 -14.86
N GLY A 234 -1.04 19.86 -14.60
CA GLY A 234 -0.53 18.58 -14.08
C GLY A 234 -0.63 17.41 -15.08
N LEU A 235 -0.80 17.69 -16.38
CA LEU A 235 -0.90 16.67 -17.43
C LEU A 235 0.46 16.06 -17.74
N VAL A 236 0.90 15.11 -16.93
CA VAL A 236 2.10 14.31 -17.21
C VAL A 236 1.91 13.43 -18.46
N SER A 237 3.01 13.07 -19.13
CA SER A 237 2.96 12.12 -20.24
C SER A 237 2.87 10.68 -19.71
N ASP A 238 2.25 9.77 -20.46
CA ASP A 238 2.17 8.34 -20.09
C ASP A 238 3.55 7.74 -19.81
N TRP A 239 4.54 8.08 -20.64
CA TRP A 239 5.90 7.56 -20.53
C TRP A 239 6.93 8.68 -20.67
N CYS A 240 7.98 8.63 -19.86
CA CYS A 240 9.07 9.60 -19.89
C CYS A 240 10.40 8.95 -19.49
N THR A 241 11.48 9.69 -19.61
CA THR A 241 12.80 9.30 -19.07
C THR A 241 12.92 9.68 -17.59
N GLY A 242 13.95 9.20 -16.91
CA GLY A 242 14.28 9.61 -15.53
C GLY A 242 14.69 11.08 -15.36
N THR A 243 14.75 11.85 -16.46
CA THR A 243 14.90 13.32 -16.43
C THR A 243 13.57 14.05 -16.57
N GLY A 244 12.48 13.36 -16.92
CA GLY A 244 11.16 13.94 -17.21
C GLY A 244 10.88 14.18 -18.70
N ALA A 245 11.90 14.20 -19.57
CA ALA A 245 11.71 14.36 -21.01
C ALA A 245 11.01 13.13 -21.64
N TYR A 246 10.42 13.31 -22.82
CA TYR A 246 9.88 12.17 -23.60
C TYR A 246 10.93 11.08 -23.83
N SER A 247 10.51 9.82 -23.66
CA SER A 247 11.38 8.68 -23.93
C SER A 247 11.27 8.25 -25.40
N SER A 248 12.40 8.11 -26.08
CA SER A 248 12.44 7.47 -27.41
C SER A 248 12.11 5.98 -27.36
N ALA A 249 12.24 5.34 -26.20
CA ALA A 249 11.87 3.94 -25.99
C ALA A 249 10.34 3.75 -25.92
N ALA A 250 9.57 4.84 -25.83
CA ALA A 250 8.13 4.78 -25.71
C ALA A 250 7.37 4.65 -27.05
N GLY A 251 8.08 4.40 -28.17
CA GLY A 251 7.50 4.35 -29.51
C GLY A 251 6.38 3.30 -29.72
N GLY A 252 6.36 2.23 -28.91
CA GLY A 252 5.32 1.20 -28.94
C GLY A 252 4.05 1.54 -28.15
N TYR A 253 4.05 2.61 -27.36
CA TYR A 253 2.92 3.04 -26.55
C TYR A 253 2.06 4.07 -27.28
N LYS A 254 0.84 4.28 -26.79
CA LYS A 254 -0.11 5.23 -27.37
C LYS A 254 0.54 6.61 -27.55
N ASN A 255 0.48 7.14 -28.77
CA ASN A 255 1.09 8.44 -29.14
C ASN A 255 2.59 8.56 -28.78
N GLY A 256 3.32 7.44 -28.79
CA GLY A 256 4.72 7.40 -28.36
C GLY A 256 4.92 7.71 -26.87
N GLY A 257 3.88 7.55 -26.06
CA GLY A 257 3.86 7.84 -24.62
C GLY A 257 3.89 9.33 -24.25
N LYS A 258 3.68 10.23 -25.22
CA LYS A 258 3.87 11.68 -25.04
C LYS A 258 2.65 12.42 -24.50
N THR A 259 1.50 11.77 -24.46
CA THR A 259 0.21 12.40 -24.10
C THR A 259 -0.22 12.01 -22.70
N TYR A 260 -1.14 12.76 -22.11
CA TYR A 260 -1.85 12.33 -20.91
C TYR A 260 -2.99 11.40 -21.35
N ASN A 261 -2.77 10.09 -21.30
CA ASN A 261 -3.72 9.07 -21.73
C ASN A 261 -4.04 8.11 -20.57
N TYR A 262 -4.54 6.91 -20.87
CA TYR A 262 -5.03 5.95 -19.88
C TYR A 262 -3.98 5.50 -18.85
N ASP A 263 -2.68 5.51 -19.19
CA ASP A 263 -1.63 5.30 -18.21
C ASP A 263 -1.57 6.50 -17.24
N ALA A 264 -1.24 7.69 -17.76
CA ALA A 264 -1.05 8.92 -17.00
C ALA A 264 -2.27 9.31 -16.14
N ALA A 265 -3.48 8.89 -16.54
CA ALA A 265 -4.74 9.18 -15.87
C ALA A 265 -4.76 8.82 -14.38
N ARG A 266 -3.96 7.86 -13.92
CA ARG A 266 -3.91 7.45 -12.50
C ARG A 266 -3.06 8.39 -11.63
N THR A 267 -2.17 9.18 -12.23
CA THR A 267 -1.19 10.02 -11.51
C THR A 267 -1.85 11.00 -10.51
N PRO A 268 -2.94 11.73 -10.84
CA PRO A 268 -3.62 12.61 -9.88
C PRO A 268 -4.09 11.89 -8.62
N TRP A 269 -4.60 10.66 -8.74
CA TRP A 269 -4.97 9.84 -7.59
C TRP A 269 -3.75 9.45 -6.76
N ARG A 270 -2.72 8.85 -7.38
CA ARG A 270 -1.52 8.38 -6.68
C ARG A 270 -0.85 9.50 -5.87
N ILE A 271 -0.75 10.68 -6.45
CA ILE A 271 -0.12 11.84 -5.81
C ILE A 271 -1.01 12.46 -4.73
N ALA A 272 -2.33 12.53 -4.94
CA ALA A 272 -3.25 13.03 -3.92
C ALA A 272 -3.16 12.23 -2.62
N VAL A 273 -2.97 10.91 -2.70
CA VAL A 273 -2.81 10.04 -1.52
C VAL A 273 -1.65 10.49 -0.63
N ASP A 274 -0.49 10.91 -1.18
CA ASP A 274 0.66 11.36 -0.36
C ASP A 274 0.36 12.65 0.38
N TYR A 275 -0.41 13.55 -0.22
CA TYR A 275 -0.87 14.75 0.49
C TYR A 275 -1.86 14.40 1.60
N LEU A 276 -2.88 13.59 1.30
CA LEU A 276 -3.93 13.25 2.26
C LEU A 276 -3.36 12.55 3.50
N TRP A 277 -2.41 11.64 3.31
CA TRP A 277 -1.82 10.86 4.40
C TRP A 277 -0.67 11.57 5.13
N TYR A 278 0.20 12.27 4.40
CA TYR A 278 1.46 12.79 4.96
C TYR A 278 1.59 14.32 4.90
N GLY A 279 0.65 15.03 4.30
CA GLY A 279 0.70 16.49 4.17
C GLY A 279 1.84 16.98 3.27
N ASN A 280 2.33 16.13 2.35
CA ASN A 280 3.47 16.46 1.51
C ASN A 280 3.19 17.69 0.61
N ALA A 281 4.10 18.67 0.62
CA ALA A 281 3.92 19.92 -0.10
C ALA A 281 3.97 19.77 -1.63
N ASP A 282 4.86 18.92 -2.16
CA ASP A 282 4.95 18.65 -3.60
C ASP A 282 3.69 17.96 -4.11
N ALA A 283 3.15 17.02 -3.33
CA ALA A 283 1.87 16.37 -3.58
C ALA A 283 0.74 17.40 -3.68
N LYS A 284 0.65 18.32 -2.70
CA LYS A 284 -0.35 19.40 -2.72
C LYS A 284 -0.22 20.26 -3.98
N ILE A 285 1.00 20.66 -4.32
CA ILE A 285 1.26 21.52 -5.49
C ILE A 285 0.82 20.82 -6.77
N TYR A 286 1.19 19.55 -6.96
CA TYR A 286 0.80 18.79 -8.14
C TYR A 286 -0.72 18.60 -8.21
N SER A 287 -1.34 18.09 -7.15
CA SER A 287 -2.78 17.83 -7.13
C SER A 287 -3.60 19.10 -7.29
N LYS A 288 -3.13 20.25 -6.77
CA LYS A 288 -3.76 21.55 -7.02
C LYS A 288 -3.72 21.93 -8.51
N LYS A 289 -2.59 21.73 -9.22
CA LYS A 289 -2.51 21.96 -10.67
C LYS A 289 -3.53 21.09 -11.43
N SER A 290 -3.64 19.81 -11.06
CA SER A 290 -4.61 18.89 -11.67
C SER A 290 -6.06 19.26 -11.38
N SER A 291 -6.37 19.69 -10.16
CA SER A 291 -7.72 20.16 -9.82
C SER A 291 -8.06 21.47 -10.54
N ASP A 292 -7.11 22.42 -10.60
CA ASP A 292 -7.32 23.71 -11.27
C ASP A 292 -7.44 23.55 -12.79
N PHE A 293 -6.79 22.57 -13.41
CA PHE A 293 -7.02 22.23 -14.81
C PHE A 293 -8.50 21.98 -15.08
N VAL A 294 -9.13 21.11 -14.29
CA VAL A 294 -10.55 20.80 -14.46
C VAL A 294 -11.41 22.01 -14.12
N ARG A 295 -11.18 22.62 -12.95
CA ARG A 295 -12.01 23.71 -12.45
C ARG A 295 -11.94 24.97 -13.33
N VAL A 296 -10.75 25.32 -13.81
CA VAL A 296 -10.47 26.58 -14.50
C VAL A 296 -10.34 26.38 -16.00
N ASN A 297 -9.47 25.48 -16.47
CA ASN A 297 -9.20 25.32 -17.90
C ASN A 297 -10.36 24.59 -18.61
N LEU A 298 -10.95 23.58 -17.98
CA LEU A 298 -12.11 22.86 -18.55
C LEU A 298 -13.45 23.44 -18.12
N ASN A 299 -13.47 24.43 -17.21
CA ASN A 299 -14.69 25.02 -16.66
C ASN A 299 -15.65 23.98 -16.04
N GLY A 300 -15.10 22.96 -15.35
CA GLY A 300 -15.86 21.98 -14.60
C GLY A 300 -15.63 20.52 -15.00
N THR A 301 -16.05 19.61 -14.13
CA THR A 301 -15.82 18.16 -14.23
C THR A 301 -16.52 17.50 -15.43
N SER A 302 -17.70 17.99 -15.81
CA SER A 302 -18.49 17.45 -16.94
C SER A 302 -17.78 17.56 -18.30
N ASN A 303 -16.76 18.41 -18.39
CA ASN A 303 -15.95 18.60 -19.61
C ASN A 303 -14.71 17.72 -19.65
N ILE A 304 -14.45 16.90 -18.63
CA ILE A 304 -13.34 15.95 -18.62
C ILE A 304 -13.52 14.93 -19.74
N LYS A 305 -12.46 14.65 -20.48
CA LYS A 305 -12.36 13.63 -21.51
C LYS A 305 -11.19 12.67 -21.29
N ASP A 306 -11.21 11.57 -22.01
CA ASP A 306 -10.28 10.44 -21.92
C ASP A 306 -8.96 10.63 -22.69
N GLY A 307 -8.42 11.86 -22.68
CA GLY A 307 -7.05 12.09 -23.15
C GLY A 307 -6.78 13.52 -23.59
N TYR A 308 -5.57 13.99 -23.27
CA TYR A 308 -5.09 15.32 -23.63
C TYR A 308 -3.64 15.26 -24.12
N ASN A 309 -3.30 16.14 -25.07
CA ASN A 309 -1.90 16.54 -25.22
C ASN A 309 -1.47 17.29 -23.95
N GLN A 310 -0.17 17.34 -23.69
CA GLN A 310 0.34 17.99 -22.48
C GLN A 310 0.07 19.50 -22.46
N ASP A 311 -0.08 20.16 -23.61
CA ASP A 311 -0.51 21.56 -23.72
C ASP A 311 -1.99 21.79 -23.34
N GLY A 312 -2.73 20.74 -23.02
CA GLY A 312 -4.14 20.76 -22.63
C GLY A 312 -5.11 20.63 -23.79
N SER A 313 -4.62 20.58 -25.04
CA SER A 313 -5.48 20.33 -26.19
C SER A 313 -6.05 18.90 -26.15
N LEU A 314 -7.32 18.80 -26.51
CA LEU A 314 -8.08 17.56 -26.39
C LEU A 314 -7.68 16.55 -27.48
N ILE A 315 -7.51 15.29 -27.08
CA ILE A 315 -7.36 14.15 -28.02
C ILE A 315 -8.37 13.03 -27.75
N GLY A 316 -8.92 12.96 -26.53
CA GLY A 316 -9.99 12.05 -26.16
C GLY A 316 -11.37 12.55 -26.58
N GLN A 317 -12.37 11.68 -26.47
CA GLN A 317 -13.76 11.97 -26.81
C GLN A 317 -14.74 11.56 -25.70
N TRP A 318 -14.39 10.55 -24.91
CA TRP A 318 -15.26 9.93 -23.93
C TRP A 318 -15.09 10.56 -22.55
N HIS A 319 -16.19 10.65 -21.81
CA HIS A 319 -16.22 11.11 -20.43
C HIS A 319 -16.43 9.88 -19.55
N ASN A 320 -15.42 9.48 -18.77
CA ASN A 320 -15.41 8.20 -18.07
C ASN A 320 -14.70 8.25 -16.71
N SER A 321 -14.91 7.20 -15.91
CA SER A 321 -14.52 7.17 -14.50
C SER A 321 -13.01 7.16 -14.27
N THR A 322 -12.23 6.65 -15.24
CA THR A 322 -10.77 6.61 -15.18
C THR A 322 -10.18 8.01 -15.01
N PHE A 323 -10.69 8.96 -15.79
CA PHE A 323 -10.19 10.34 -15.79
C PHE A 323 -10.93 11.18 -14.74
N VAL A 324 -12.26 11.10 -14.71
CA VAL A 324 -13.10 11.92 -13.80
C VAL A 324 -12.73 11.65 -12.34
N GLY A 325 -12.62 10.38 -11.95
CA GLY A 325 -12.35 10.04 -10.56
C GLY A 325 -10.92 10.36 -10.12
N ALA A 326 -9.94 10.28 -11.02
CA ALA A 326 -8.57 10.68 -10.70
C ALA A 326 -8.48 12.18 -10.42
N PHE A 327 -9.11 13.02 -11.26
CA PHE A 327 -9.17 14.46 -11.02
C PHE A 327 -10.00 14.81 -9.77
N ALA A 328 -11.08 14.07 -9.50
CA ALA A 328 -11.83 14.21 -8.25
C ALA A 328 -10.94 13.92 -7.01
N CYS A 329 -10.09 12.90 -7.07
CA CYS A 329 -9.11 12.62 -6.01
C CYS A 329 -8.13 13.78 -5.82
N ALA A 330 -7.62 14.37 -6.92
CA ALA A 330 -6.76 15.55 -6.83
C ALA A 330 -7.46 16.78 -6.25
N ALA A 331 -8.77 16.94 -6.49
CA ALA A 331 -9.57 18.01 -5.89
C ALA A 331 -9.65 17.92 -4.35
N MET A 332 -9.41 16.74 -3.75
CA MET A 332 -9.29 16.61 -2.29
C MET A 332 -8.06 17.34 -1.73
N ALA A 333 -7.01 17.50 -2.53
CA ALA A 333 -5.84 18.30 -2.19
C ALA A 333 -5.94 19.76 -2.71
N GLY A 334 -7.03 20.09 -3.38
CA GLY A 334 -7.37 21.43 -3.84
C GLY A 334 -7.95 22.29 -2.72
N GLU A 335 -8.54 23.42 -3.11
CA GLU A 335 -9.01 24.46 -2.17
C GLU A 335 -10.49 24.83 -2.40
N ASN A 336 -11.17 24.17 -3.34
CA ASN A 336 -12.54 24.53 -3.74
C ASN A 336 -13.53 23.40 -3.42
N GLN A 337 -14.32 23.58 -2.37
CA GLN A 337 -15.28 22.59 -1.89
C GLN A 337 -16.41 22.31 -2.90
N ALA A 338 -16.93 23.33 -3.57
CA ALA A 338 -17.99 23.16 -4.57
C ALA A 338 -17.51 22.28 -5.73
N HIS A 339 -16.32 22.57 -6.27
CA HIS A 339 -15.70 21.78 -7.32
C HIS A 339 -15.47 20.32 -6.90
N LEU A 340 -15.02 20.05 -5.67
CA LEU A 340 -14.87 18.69 -5.17
C LEU A 340 -16.22 17.96 -5.05
N ASN A 341 -17.26 18.64 -4.55
CA ASN A 341 -18.60 18.08 -4.45
C ASN A 341 -19.19 17.73 -5.82
N ASP A 342 -18.98 18.61 -6.81
CA ASP A 342 -19.41 18.39 -8.20
C ASP A 342 -18.64 17.22 -8.83
N SER A 343 -17.31 17.16 -8.63
CA SER A 343 -16.46 16.07 -9.16
C SER A 343 -16.83 14.72 -8.55
N TYR A 344 -17.18 14.69 -7.26
CA TYR A 344 -17.70 13.50 -6.61
C TYR A 344 -19.05 13.05 -7.20
N ALA A 345 -19.98 14.00 -7.38
CA ALA A 345 -21.30 13.71 -7.94
C ALA A 345 -21.21 13.21 -9.38
N ASP A 346 -20.33 13.82 -10.18
CA ASP A 346 -20.07 13.44 -11.58
C ASP A 346 -19.53 12.01 -11.67
N LEU A 347 -18.48 11.69 -10.89
CA LEU A 347 -17.96 10.31 -10.81
C LEU A 347 -19.06 9.31 -10.44
N ASN A 348 -19.91 9.64 -9.46
CA ASN A 348 -20.95 8.72 -9.01
C ASN A 348 -21.97 8.38 -10.12
N GLN A 349 -22.32 9.37 -10.96
CA GLN A 349 -23.31 9.24 -12.04
C GLN A 349 -22.82 8.40 -13.22
N LEU A 350 -21.51 8.26 -13.41
CA LEU A 350 -20.93 7.49 -14.52
C LEU A 350 -21.27 6.00 -14.44
N ASN A 351 -21.80 5.43 -15.53
CA ASN A 351 -22.05 3.99 -15.62
C ASN A 351 -21.02 3.30 -16.50
N ASP A 352 -19.95 2.83 -15.86
CA ASP A 352 -18.82 2.16 -16.50
C ASP A 352 -18.76 0.66 -16.20
N ALA A 353 -19.87 0.07 -15.73
CA ALA A 353 -19.91 -1.24 -15.08
C ALA A 353 -19.29 -2.40 -15.89
N THR A 354 -19.23 -2.30 -17.22
CA THR A 354 -18.67 -3.33 -18.12
C THR A 354 -17.22 -3.08 -18.54
N SER A 355 -16.67 -1.88 -18.33
CA SER A 355 -15.26 -1.58 -18.59
C SER A 355 -14.45 -1.95 -17.36
N TYR A 356 -13.53 -2.91 -17.50
CA TYR A 356 -12.68 -3.36 -16.40
C TYR A 356 -11.93 -2.18 -15.79
N PHE A 357 -11.24 -1.39 -16.63
CA PHE A 357 -10.37 -0.34 -16.15
C PHE A 357 -11.17 0.79 -15.49
N ASN A 358 -12.22 1.28 -16.17
CA ASN A 358 -13.04 2.38 -15.65
C ASN A 358 -13.75 2.00 -14.33
N GLN A 359 -14.40 0.82 -14.26
CA GLN A 359 -15.12 0.41 -13.05
C GLN A 359 -14.17 0.07 -11.90
N THR A 360 -13.00 -0.53 -12.18
CA THR A 360 -12.01 -0.84 -11.13
C THR A 360 -11.48 0.44 -10.50
N LEU A 361 -11.06 1.40 -11.33
CA LEU A 361 -10.57 2.69 -10.85
C LEU A 361 -11.68 3.53 -10.19
N LYS A 362 -12.91 3.54 -10.73
CA LYS A 362 -14.07 4.16 -10.07
C LYS A 362 -14.21 3.69 -8.62
N THR A 363 -14.05 2.38 -8.40
CA THR A 363 -14.17 1.78 -7.07
C THR A 363 -13.04 2.24 -6.15
N LEU A 364 -11.78 2.20 -6.60
CA LEU A 364 -10.63 2.66 -5.82
C LEU A 364 -10.74 4.15 -5.46
N TYR A 365 -11.08 5.00 -6.43
CA TYR A 365 -11.28 6.43 -6.22
C TYR A 365 -12.43 6.70 -5.24
N SER A 366 -13.53 5.95 -5.36
CA SER A 366 -14.66 6.05 -4.43
C SER A 366 -14.25 5.72 -3.00
N LEU A 367 -13.40 4.70 -2.78
CA LEU A 367 -12.87 4.41 -1.44
C LEU A 367 -12.05 5.58 -0.90
N LEU A 368 -11.19 6.21 -1.71
CA LEU A 368 -10.43 7.38 -1.25
C LEU A 368 -11.35 8.56 -0.91
N LEU A 369 -12.23 8.95 -1.84
CA LEU A 369 -13.15 10.09 -1.72
C LEU A 369 -14.11 9.96 -0.52
N THR A 370 -14.43 8.74 -0.11
CA THR A 370 -15.32 8.45 1.01
C THR A 370 -14.60 8.20 2.34
N GLY A 371 -13.27 8.24 2.39
CA GLY A 371 -12.51 8.02 3.63
C GLY A 371 -12.29 6.54 3.98
N ASN A 372 -12.42 5.65 2.99
CA ASN A 372 -12.26 4.21 3.13
C ASN A 372 -10.93 3.68 2.56
N PHE A 373 -10.08 4.55 1.99
CA PHE A 373 -8.71 4.23 1.55
C PHE A 373 -7.69 4.93 2.46
N TYR A 374 -7.45 4.34 3.63
CA TYR A 374 -6.70 4.97 4.72
C TYR A 374 -5.31 4.36 4.93
N LEU A 375 -4.37 5.15 5.46
CA LEU A 375 -3.07 4.64 5.93
C LEU A 375 -3.26 3.82 7.23
N PRO A 376 -2.89 2.52 7.28
CA PRO A 376 -2.98 1.74 8.51
C PRO A 376 -2.10 2.28 9.65
N VAL A 377 -2.62 2.34 10.89
CA VAL A 377 -1.89 2.88 12.05
C VAL A 377 -0.68 2.03 12.47
N ASN A 378 -0.67 0.73 12.14
CA ASN A 378 0.48 -0.17 12.38
C ASN A 378 1.46 -0.23 11.20
N ALA A 379 1.39 0.72 10.26
CA ALA A 379 2.50 0.96 9.33
C ALA A 379 3.77 1.42 10.07
N THR A 380 3.67 1.75 11.36
CA THR A 380 4.77 1.95 12.31
C THR A 380 5.15 0.66 13.03
N LEU A 381 6.45 0.39 13.11
CA LEU A 381 7.09 -0.78 13.71
C LEU A 381 6.34 -1.34 14.93
N SER A 382 5.86 -2.57 14.82
CA SER A 382 5.49 -3.37 16.00
C SER A 382 6.75 -3.65 16.82
N THR A 383 6.70 -3.45 18.14
CA THR A 383 7.82 -3.73 19.05
C THR A 383 8.30 -5.18 18.99
N GLY A 384 7.47 -6.09 18.47
CA GLY A 384 7.83 -7.50 18.29
C GLY A 384 8.98 -7.76 17.31
N ASP A 385 9.26 -6.84 16.38
CA ASP A 385 10.38 -7.03 15.42
C ASP A 385 11.76 -6.78 16.05
N PHE A 386 11.78 -6.09 17.20
CA PHE A 386 12.99 -5.77 17.96
C PHE A 386 12.95 -6.35 19.38
N GLU A 387 11.97 -7.20 19.71
CA GLU A 387 11.95 -7.93 20.97
C GLU A 387 12.65 -9.29 20.80
N LEU A 388 13.60 -9.61 21.68
CA LEU A 388 14.03 -11.00 21.89
C LEU A 388 12.80 -11.81 22.30
N GLU A 389 12.63 -13.02 21.75
CA GLU A 389 11.47 -13.85 22.09
C GLU A 389 11.35 -14.00 23.61
N LYS A 390 10.20 -13.63 24.19
CA LYS A 390 9.99 -13.60 25.64
C LYS A 390 10.28 -14.93 26.35
N SER A 391 10.20 -16.04 25.62
CA SER A 391 10.51 -17.42 26.02
C SER A 391 12.01 -17.71 26.17
N THR A 392 12.89 -16.94 25.52
CA THR A 392 14.35 -17.16 25.53
C THR A 392 15.07 -16.44 26.67
N VAL A 393 14.39 -15.50 27.35
CA VAL A 393 14.98 -14.72 28.44
C VAL A 393 14.19 -14.89 29.73
N THR A 394 14.83 -15.43 30.77
CA THR A 394 14.25 -15.60 32.10
C THR A 394 15.17 -15.09 33.21
N LEU A 395 14.57 -14.79 34.37
CA LEU A 395 15.26 -14.27 35.54
C LEU A 395 14.86 -15.10 36.77
N TYR A 396 15.84 -15.60 37.51
CA TYR A 396 15.56 -16.40 38.70
C TYR A 396 16.67 -16.30 39.76
N PRO A 397 16.34 -16.18 41.07
CA PRO A 397 15.01 -15.95 41.61
C PRO A 397 14.53 -14.50 41.40
N ASN A 398 13.21 -14.32 41.33
CA ASN A 398 12.58 -13.00 41.32
C ASN A 398 11.23 -13.08 42.08
N PRO A 399 11.09 -12.47 43.26
CA PRO A 399 12.03 -11.54 43.91
C PRO A 399 13.35 -12.19 44.36
N SER A 400 14.40 -11.38 44.47
CA SER A 400 15.71 -11.78 44.99
C SER A 400 16.09 -10.96 46.23
N ALA A 401 16.89 -11.55 47.13
CA ALA A 401 17.50 -10.82 48.24
C ALA A 401 18.70 -10.00 47.76
N ASP A 402 19.65 -10.66 47.07
CA ASP A 402 20.91 -10.05 46.64
C ASP A 402 21.29 -10.44 45.21
N LYS A 403 21.09 -11.72 44.86
CA LYS A 403 21.60 -12.33 43.63
C LYS A 403 20.51 -12.94 42.77
N PHE A 404 20.59 -12.75 41.46
CA PHE A 404 19.70 -13.42 40.51
C PHE A 404 20.46 -13.78 39.24
N THR A 405 19.97 -14.80 38.57
CA THR A 405 20.51 -15.31 37.31
C THR A 405 19.68 -14.81 36.16
N VAL A 406 20.35 -14.30 35.12
CA VAL A 406 19.78 -13.98 33.81
C VAL A 406 20.10 -15.15 32.88
N PHE A 407 19.06 -15.76 32.31
CA PHE A 407 19.19 -16.66 31.17
C PHE A 407 18.90 -15.85 29.91
N ALA A 408 19.86 -15.75 28.99
CA ALA A 408 19.75 -14.98 27.75
C ALA A 408 20.74 -15.55 26.70
N PRO A 409 20.54 -15.33 25.39
CA PRO A 409 21.50 -15.78 24.38
C PRO A 409 22.93 -15.30 24.62
N GLU A 410 23.92 -16.05 24.14
CA GLU A 410 25.34 -15.62 24.12
C GLU A 410 25.52 -14.29 23.37
N GLU A 411 26.61 -13.57 23.66
CA GLU A 411 26.95 -12.27 23.07
C GLU A 411 25.94 -11.14 23.35
N SER A 412 25.01 -11.34 24.29
CA SER A 412 24.06 -10.32 24.72
C SER A 412 24.71 -9.26 25.62
N VAL A 413 24.21 -8.03 25.60
CA VAL A 413 24.54 -6.98 26.58
C VAL A 413 23.42 -6.91 27.61
N ILE A 414 23.75 -7.12 28.88
CA ILE A 414 22.84 -7.01 30.02
C ILE A 414 23.13 -5.70 30.75
N SER A 415 22.19 -4.77 30.73
CA SER A 415 22.23 -3.51 31.48
C SER A 415 21.24 -3.56 32.66
N VAL A 416 21.71 -3.29 33.87
CA VAL A 416 20.89 -3.16 35.08
C VAL A 416 20.60 -1.69 35.32
N ILE A 417 19.32 -1.33 35.41
CA ILE A 417 18.84 0.04 35.55
C ILE A 417 18.16 0.17 36.92
N SER A 418 18.58 1.16 37.70
CA SER A 418 18.05 1.46 39.03
C SER A 418 16.62 2.01 38.97
N PRO A 419 15.88 2.05 40.11
CA PRO A 419 14.56 2.68 40.19
C PRO A 419 14.52 4.14 39.73
N GLN A 420 15.66 4.84 39.77
CA GLN A 420 15.81 6.23 39.32
C GLN A 420 16.15 6.35 37.83
N GLY A 421 16.21 5.23 37.10
CA GLY A 421 16.52 5.20 35.66
C GLY A 421 18.01 5.23 35.31
N LYS A 422 18.92 5.06 36.28
CA LYS A 422 20.36 5.06 36.04
C LYS A 422 20.88 3.65 35.74
N ILE A 423 21.71 3.48 34.72
CA ILE A 423 22.46 2.24 34.49
C ILE A 423 23.50 2.09 35.61
N ILE A 424 23.38 1.02 36.40
CA ILE A 424 24.27 0.73 37.54
C ILE A 424 25.24 -0.42 37.26
N SER A 425 24.94 -1.25 36.26
CA SER A 425 25.83 -2.30 35.77
C SER A 425 25.54 -2.56 34.30
N GLU A 426 26.56 -2.86 33.52
CA GLU A 426 26.44 -3.27 32.13
C GLU A 426 27.54 -4.28 31.81
N GLN A 427 27.16 -5.44 31.27
CA GLN A 427 28.12 -6.48 30.90
C GLN A 427 27.69 -7.22 29.65
N LYS A 428 28.67 -7.62 28.84
CA LYS A 428 28.47 -8.48 27.68
C LYS A 428 28.61 -9.95 28.10
N THR A 429 27.68 -10.80 27.70
CA THR A 429 27.65 -12.21 28.05
C THR A 429 28.51 -13.03 27.09
N THR A 430 29.21 -14.02 27.63
CA THR A 430 29.95 -15.04 26.85
C THR A 430 29.31 -16.43 27.00
N THR A 431 28.26 -16.54 27.81
CA THR A 431 27.54 -17.77 28.12
C THR A 431 26.06 -17.45 28.25
N GLU A 432 25.19 -18.46 28.06
CA GLU A 432 23.74 -18.25 28.15
C GLU A 432 23.21 -17.93 29.56
N THR A 433 24.03 -18.19 30.58
CA THR A 433 23.70 -17.95 31.99
C THR A 433 24.64 -16.90 32.56
N THR A 434 24.09 -15.91 33.23
CA THR A 434 24.86 -14.83 33.87
C THR A 434 24.31 -14.51 35.27
N GLU A 435 25.11 -14.66 36.31
CA GLU A 435 24.75 -14.24 37.68
C GLU A 435 24.99 -12.74 37.87
N LEU A 436 24.01 -12.04 38.43
CA LEU A 436 24.10 -10.64 38.84
C LEU A 436 23.95 -10.53 40.35
N ASN A 437 24.75 -9.66 40.97
CA ASN A 437 24.73 -9.39 42.41
C ASN A 437 24.47 -7.90 42.68
N LEU A 438 23.39 -7.61 43.38
CA LEU A 438 22.97 -6.27 43.77
C LEU A 438 22.95 -6.06 45.30
N ALA A 439 23.69 -6.85 46.08
CA ALA A 439 23.72 -6.77 47.55
C ALA A 439 24.01 -5.37 48.12
N ASN A 440 24.72 -4.53 47.37
CA ASN A 440 25.10 -3.16 47.77
C ASN A 440 24.10 -2.09 47.31
N HIS A 441 22.91 -2.49 46.83
CA HIS A 441 21.88 -1.58 46.32
C HIS A 441 20.60 -1.68 47.14
N SER A 442 19.85 -0.57 47.21
CA SER A 442 18.60 -0.48 47.97
C SER A 442 17.54 -1.44 47.43
N SER A 443 16.70 -1.96 48.31
CA SER A 443 15.51 -2.73 47.91
C SER A 443 14.59 -1.90 46.99
N GLY A 444 13.95 -2.58 46.03
CA GLY A 444 13.13 -1.92 45.03
C GLY A 444 13.04 -2.64 43.69
N LEU A 445 12.41 -1.98 42.71
CA LEU A 445 12.23 -2.48 41.35
C LEU A 445 13.40 -2.05 40.46
N TYR A 446 14.12 -3.03 39.93
CA TYR A 446 15.17 -2.83 38.93
C TYR A 446 14.69 -3.30 37.56
N LEU A 447 15.17 -2.64 36.50
CA LEU A 447 14.94 -3.07 35.12
C LEU A 447 16.22 -3.71 34.58
N ILE A 448 16.08 -4.89 34.01
CA ILE A 448 17.15 -5.62 33.34
C ILE A 448 16.88 -5.53 31.86
N LYS A 449 17.68 -4.75 31.13
CA LYS A 449 17.63 -4.64 29.68
C LYS A 449 18.65 -5.59 29.09
N ILE A 450 18.21 -6.52 28.26
CA ILE A 450 19.05 -7.45 27.52
C ILE A 450 19.00 -7.03 26.05
N THR A 451 20.15 -6.86 25.40
CA THR A 451 20.26 -6.50 23.98
C THR A 451 21.11 -7.54 23.27
N ASN A 452 20.68 -8.04 22.12
CA ASN A 452 21.43 -8.97 21.29
C ASN A 452 21.22 -8.56 19.82
N ASP A 453 22.31 -8.22 19.12
CA ASP A 453 22.28 -7.53 17.82
C ASP A 453 21.36 -6.29 17.85
N ASN A 454 20.34 -6.28 16.98
CA ASN A 454 19.35 -5.20 16.87
C ASN A 454 18.09 -5.44 17.72
N LYS A 455 18.06 -6.50 18.54
CA LYS A 455 16.91 -6.86 19.37
C LYS A 455 17.18 -6.56 20.84
N SER A 456 16.15 -6.22 21.59
CA SER A 456 16.24 -6.00 23.03
C SER A 456 14.99 -6.45 23.78
N ILE A 457 15.14 -6.85 25.03
CA ILE A 457 14.02 -7.14 25.93
C ILE A 457 14.30 -6.53 27.30
N THR A 458 13.28 -5.96 27.93
CA THR A 458 13.38 -5.46 29.30
C THR A 458 12.54 -6.33 30.22
N LYS A 459 13.14 -6.79 31.31
CA LYS A 459 12.47 -7.54 32.37
C LYS A 459 12.60 -6.80 33.69
N LYS A 460 11.72 -7.13 34.64
CA LYS A 460 11.66 -6.53 35.97
C LYS A 460 12.22 -7.50 37.00
N VAL A 461 13.07 -7.02 37.91
CA VAL A 461 13.53 -7.75 39.11
C VAL A 461 13.14 -6.96 40.35
N ILE A 462 12.60 -7.65 41.34
CA ILE A 462 12.30 -7.09 42.66
C ILE A 462 13.43 -7.50 43.62
N LEU A 463 14.19 -6.52 44.10
CA LEU A 463 15.17 -6.70 45.17
C LEU A 463 14.48 -6.46 46.52
N LYS A 464 14.57 -7.42 47.44
CA LYS A 464 13.88 -7.39 48.74
C LYS A 464 14.66 -6.67 49.82
#